data_AF-A0A8T3ABH3-F1
#
_entry.id   AF-A0A8T3ABH3-F1
#
_cell.length_a   1.000
_cell.length_b   1.000
_cell.length_c   1.000
_cell.angle_alpha   90.00
_cell.angle_beta   90.00
_cell.angle_gamma   90.00
#
_symmetry.space_group_name_H-M   'P 1'
#
loop_
_entity.id
_entity.type
_entity.pdbx_description
1 polymer ?
#
loop_
_entity_poly.entity_id
_entity_poly.type
_entity_poly.pdbx_seq_one_letter_code
_entity_poly.pdbx_strand_id
1 'polypeptide(L)'
;MLSPEKELFIRENIKKYLDSSMRVFEDGNVIISRRTMDEILSDSYLDNDHVDAFAILLNEKSRISPEQYHKYLYISPMYWHYKVKDETSKLFIEHVDYNSVHSCSIIINPIIDGSHWTLLVGYRNQKKWEFYDSVPNPMYRSIAMKIIASLYKNYKKAFGENINKWSFKTIKKAPTQTNNTDCDFKTM
;
A
#
# COMPACT_ATOMS: atom_id res chain seq x y z
N MET A 1 21.06 8.68 -6.30
CA MET A 1 21.01 10.03 -6.91
C MET A 1 20.52 9.86 -8.35
N LEU A 2 19.50 10.60 -8.78
CA LEU A 2 19.00 10.54 -10.16
C LEU A 2 20.03 11.14 -11.12
N SER A 3 20.08 10.69 -12.38
CA SER A 3 20.92 11.34 -13.39
C SER A 3 20.33 12.71 -13.77
N PRO A 4 21.16 13.70 -14.17
CA PRO A 4 20.68 15.02 -14.59
C PRO A 4 19.61 14.95 -15.69
N GLU A 5 19.74 14.01 -16.62
CA GLU A 5 18.76 13.76 -17.69
C GLU A 5 17.39 13.34 -17.14
N LYS A 6 17.36 12.45 -16.13
CA LYS A 6 16.12 12.01 -15.50
C LYS A 6 15.49 13.13 -14.69
N GLU A 7 16.30 13.94 -14.01
CA GLU A 7 15.80 15.09 -13.28
C GLU A 7 15.19 16.14 -14.23
N LEU A 8 15.89 16.46 -15.33
CA LEU A 8 15.37 17.36 -16.36
C LEU A 8 14.08 16.81 -16.97
N PHE A 9 14.04 15.51 -17.28
CA PHE A 9 12.83 14.86 -17.78
C PHE A 9 11.65 15.02 -16.82
N ILE A 10 11.86 14.77 -15.52
CA ILE A 10 10.80 14.92 -14.50
C ILE A 10 10.32 16.38 -14.46
N ARG A 11 11.25 17.34 -14.37
CA ARG A 11 10.93 18.78 -14.32
C ARG A 11 10.14 19.25 -15.55
N GLU A 12 10.58 18.87 -16.76
CA GLU A 12 9.91 19.28 -18.00
C GLU A 12 8.54 18.63 -18.18
N ASN A 13 8.37 17.37 -17.74
CA ASN A 13 7.05 16.73 -17.81
C ASN A 13 6.06 17.33 -16.81
N ILE A 14 6.54 17.74 -15.64
CA ILE A 14 5.69 18.36 -14.62
C ILE A 14 5.20 19.74 -15.05
N LYS A 15 6.01 20.52 -15.77
CA LYS A 15 5.63 21.87 -16.27
C LYS A 15 4.40 21.87 -17.18
N LYS A 16 4.02 20.73 -17.75
CA LYS A 16 2.83 20.59 -18.61
C LYS A 16 1.52 20.75 -17.84
N TYR A 17 1.56 20.58 -16.52
CA TYR A 17 0.42 20.70 -15.62
C TYR A 17 0.43 22.08 -14.95
N LEU A 18 -0.23 23.03 -15.59
CA LEU A 18 -0.18 24.45 -15.22
C LEU A 18 -1.11 24.80 -14.04
N ASP A 19 -2.19 24.04 -13.86
CA ASP A 19 -3.15 24.23 -12.78
C ASP A 19 -3.02 23.13 -11.72
N SER A 20 -3.10 23.53 -10.44
CA SER A 20 -2.93 22.64 -9.28
C SER A 20 -3.95 21.50 -9.20
N SER A 21 -5.12 21.65 -9.83
CA SER A 21 -6.18 20.64 -9.87
C SER A 21 -6.06 19.68 -11.06
N MET A 22 -5.14 19.93 -12.00
CA MET A 22 -4.96 19.06 -13.16
C MET A 22 -4.57 17.65 -12.72
N ARG A 23 -5.22 16.65 -13.30
CA ARG A 23 -4.96 15.24 -13.01
C ARG A 23 -3.70 14.79 -13.77
N VAL A 24 -2.71 14.33 -13.02
CA VAL A 24 -1.44 13.77 -13.51
C VAL A 24 -1.55 12.26 -13.69
N PHE A 25 -2.29 11.60 -12.80
CA PHE A 25 -2.64 10.18 -12.88
C PHE A 25 -4.09 9.99 -12.44
N GLU A 26 -4.80 9.08 -13.13
CA GLU A 26 -6.16 8.70 -12.78
C GLU A 26 -6.37 7.23 -13.14
N ASP A 27 -6.78 6.43 -12.16
CA ASP A 27 -7.27 5.07 -12.37
C ASP A 27 -8.37 4.77 -11.35
N GLY A 28 -9.59 4.56 -11.85
CA GLY A 28 -10.79 4.38 -11.03
C GLY A 28 -11.03 5.55 -10.08
N ASN A 29 -10.93 5.30 -8.78
CA ASN A 29 -11.13 6.31 -7.73
C ASN A 29 -9.81 6.95 -7.22
N VAL A 30 -8.66 6.53 -7.77
CA VAL A 30 -7.34 7.04 -7.35
C VAL A 30 -6.94 8.16 -8.28
N ILE A 31 -6.73 9.37 -7.74
CA ILE A 31 -6.43 10.55 -8.54
C ILE A 31 -5.21 11.27 -7.95
N ILE A 32 -4.12 11.34 -8.71
CA ILE A 32 -3.00 12.22 -8.40
C ILE A 32 -3.19 13.52 -9.16
N SER A 33 -3.53 14.59 -8.44
CA SER A 33 -3.55 15.94 -8.99
C SER A 33 -2.13 16.52 -9.06
N ARG A 34 -1.96 17.64 -9.78
CA ARG A 34 -0.69 18.37 -9.83
C ARG A 34 -0.24 18.81 -8.43
N ARG A 35 -1.18 19.28 -7.61
CA ARG A 35 -0.95 19.65 -6.20
C ARG A 35 -0.48 18.45 -5.38
N THR A 36 -1.17 17.32 -5.50
CA THR A 36 -0.84 16.09 -4.76
C THR A 36 0.54 15.59 -5.20
N MET A 37 0.86 15.63 -6.50
CA MET A 37 2.19 15.32 -7.02
C MET A 37 3.31 16.21 -6.44
N ASP A 38 3.04 17.47 -6.07
CA ASP A 38 4.04 18.32 -5.40
C ASP A 38 4.40 17.83 -3.99
N GLU A 39 3.53 17.02 -3.35
CA GLU A 39 3.83 16.38 -2.06
C GLU A 39 4.99 15.38 -2.21
N ILE A 40 5.04 14.61 -3.31
CA ILE A 40 6.19 13.72 -3.63
C ILE A 40 7.48 14.52 -3.85
N LEU A 41 7.38 15.73 -4.39
CA LEU A 41 8.52 16.56 -4.76
C LEU A 41 9.02 17.44 -3.59
N SER A 42 8.34 17.37 -2.44
CA SER A 42 8.64 18.13 -1.23
C SER A 42 8.83 17.20 -0.05
N ASP A 43 9.30 17.73 1.08
CA ASP A 43 9.37 16.98 2.36
C ASP A 43 7.99 16.93 3.05
N SER A 44 6.93 16.65 2.28
CA SER A 44 5.55 16.59 2.77
C SER A 44 5.09 15.14 2.95
N TYR A 45 4.02 14.94 3.72
CA TYR A 45 3.34 13.64 3.79
C TYR A 45 2.61 13.34 2.48
N LEU A 46 2.70 12.10 2.05
CA LEU A 46 1.97 11.54 0.92
C LEU A 46 0.57 11.12 1.35
N ASP A 47 -0.41 11.53 0.56
CA ASP A 47 -1.79 11.04 0.69
C ASP A 47 -1.95 9.56 0.26
N ASN A 48 -3.07 8.97 0.67
CA ASN A 48 -3.54 7.63 0.31
C ASN A 48 -3.45 7.33 -1.18
N ASP A 49 -3.86 8.28 -2.01
CA ASP A 49 -3.90 8.10 -3.46
C ASP A 49 -2.51 7.87 -4.02
N HIS A 50 -1.43 8.39 -3.40
CA HIS A 50 -0.07 8.08 -3.83
C HIS A 50 0.30 6.61 -3.62
N VAL A 51 -0.06 6.05 -2.46
CA VAL A 51 0.25 4.66 -2.12
C VAL A 51 -0.58 3.72 -2.99
N ASP A 52 -1.86 4.04 -3.18
CA ASP A 52 -2.74 3.28 -4.07
C ASP A 52 -2.27 3.38 -5.55
N ALA A 53 -1.87 4.57 -6.02
CA ALA A 53 -1.33 4.75 -7.38
C ALA A 53 -0.03 3.95 -7.58
N PHE A 54 0.86 3.93 -6.59
CA PHE A 54 2.09 3.14 -6.65
C PHE A 54 1.79 1.64 -6.75
N ALA A 55 0.82 1.14 -5.98
CA ALA A 55 0.39 -0.25 -6.05
C ALA A 55 -0.21 -0.60 -7.42
N ILE A 56 -1.00 0.30 -8.03
CA ILE A 56 -1.53 0.13 -9.39
C ILE A 56 -0.39 0.01 -10.41
N LEU A 57 0.62 0.89 -10.34
CA LEU A 57 1.79 0.85 -11.22
C LEU A 57 2.60 -0.45 -11.04
N LEU A 58 2.77 -0.93 -9.81
CA LEU A 58 3.39 -2.23 -9.55
C LEU A 58 2.60 -3.38 -10.17
N ASN A 59 1.26 -3.30 -10.13
CA ASN A 59 0.38 -4.34 -10.67
C ASN A 59 0.49 -4.39 -12.20
N GLU A 60 0.47 -3.23 -12.86
CA GLU A 60 0.69 -3.13 -14.30
C GLU A 60 2.05 -3.70 -14.73
N LYS A 61 3.10 -3.41 -13.95
CA LYS A 61 4.42 -4.01 -14.20
C LYS A 61 4.40 -5.53 -14.06
N SER A 62 3.70 -6.07 -13.07
CA SER A 62 3.54 -7.52 -12.89
C SER A 62 2.78 -8.16 -14.06
N ARG A 63 1.78 -7.46 -14.61
CA ARG A 63 0.97 -7.91 -15.75
C ARG A 63 1.77 -7.98 -17.05
N ILE A 64 2.68 -7.03 -17.26
CA ILE A 64 3.57 -6.98 -18.45
C ILE A 64 4.64 -8.08 -18.39
N SER A 65 5.05 -8.53 -17.21
CA SER A 65 6.13 -9.52 -17.05
C SER A 65 5.80 -10.56 -15.96
N PRO A 66 4.75 -11.38 -16.14
CA PRO A 66 4.23 -12.25 -15.08
C PRO A 66 5.22 -13.31 -14.59
N GLU A 67 6.17 -13.73 -15.44
CA GLU A 67 7.23 -14.68 -15.08
C GLU A 67 8.30 -14.07 -14.15
N GLN A 68 8.37 -12.74 -14.06
CA GLN A 68 9.37 -12.03 -13.24
C GLN A 68 8.82 -11.55 -11.89
N TYR A 69 7.50 -11.55 -11.70
CA TYR A 69 6.86 -10.97 -10.52
C TYR A 69 5.87 -11.95 -9.87
N HIS A 70 5.86 -11.98 -8.53
CA HIS A 70 4.87 -12.76 -7.79
C HIS A 70 3.48 -12.13 -7.90
N LYS A 71 2.44 -12.97 -7.97
CA LYS A 71 1.05 -12.52 -7.83
C LYS A 71 0.79 -12.08 -6.39
N TYR A 72 0.38 -10.84 -6.20
CA TYR A 72 0.05 -10.29 -4.89
C TYR A 72 -1.38 -9.74 -4.86
N LEU A 73 -1.95 -9.68 -3.66
CA LEU A 73 -3.17 -8.94 -3.35
C LEU A 73 -2.78 -7.68 -2.61
N TYR A 74 -3.04 -6.52 -3.21
CA TYR A 74 -2.93 -5.23 -2.53
C TYR A 74 -4.25 -4.87 -1.86
N ILE A 75 -4.22 -4.44 -0.61
CA ILE A 75 -5.37 -3.95 0.15
C ILE A 75 -5.10 -2.49 0.50
N SER A 76 -5.87 -1.57 -0.08
CA SER A 76 -5.76 -0.13 0.17
C SER A 76 -5.81 0.17 1.67
N PRO A 77 -5.05 1.17 2.18
CA PRO A 77 -5.10 1.58 3.58
C PRO A 77 -6.51 2.02 4.01
N MET A 78 -7.32 2.53 3.09
CA MET A 78 -8.70 2.93 3.35
C MET A 78 -9.68 1.77 3.40
N TYR A 79 -9.30 0.57 2.93
CA TYR A 79 -10.18 -0.60 2.87
C TYR A 79 -10.91 -0.85 4.19
N TRP A 80 -10.16 -0.90 5.30
CA TRP A 80 -10.73 -1.21 6.61
C TRP A 80 -11.63 -0.10 7.16
N HIS A 81 -11.36 1.16 6.82
CA HIS A 81 -12.19 2.29 7.21
C HIS A 81 -13.61 2.17 6.62
N TYR A 82 -13.68 1.88 5.32
CA TYR A 82 -14.96 1.76 4.62
C TYR A 82 -15.65 0.42 4.85
N LYS A 83 -14.89 -0.68 5.00
CA LYS A 83 -15.46 -2.01 5.26
C LYS A 83 -16.21 -2.07 6.60
N VAL A 84 -15.71 -1.39 7.64
CA VAL A 84 -16.38 -1.31 8.95
C VAL A 84 -17.70 -0.54 8.87
N LYS A 85 -17.80 0.43 7.96
CA LYS A 85 -19.01 1.25 7.75
C LYS A 85 -20.02 0.62 6.78
N ASP A 86 -19.71 -0.56 6.24
CA ASP A 86 -20.49 -1.25 5.20
C ASP A 86 -20.70 -0.40 3.92
N GLU A 87 -19.79 0.55 3.67
CA GLU A 87 -19.80 1.40 2.48
C GLU A 87 -19.18 0.64 1.30
N THR A 88 -19.87 -0.38 0.82
CA THR A 88 -19.37 -1.35 -0.18
C THR A 88 -19.21 -0.80 -1.59
N SER A 89 -19.69 0.41 -1.88
CA SER A 89 -19.71 1.00 -3.23
C SER A 89 -18.39 1.62 -3.70
N LYS A 90 -17.28 1.35 -3.02
CA LYS A 90 -15.95 1.86 -3.41
C LYS A 90 -15.17 0.78 -4.14
N LEU A 91 -14.66 1.08 -5.34
CA LEU A 91 -13.92 0.14 -6.19
C LEU A 91 -12.75 -0.56 -5.47
N PHE A 92 -12.05 0.14 -4.57
CA PHE A 92 -10.95 -0.42 -3.77
C PHE A 92 -11.39 -1.42 -2.68
N ILE A 93 -12.71 -1.63 -2.50
CA ILE A 93 -13.28 -2.66 -1.63
C ILE A 93 -13.66 -3.88 -2.46
N GLU A 94 -14.16 -3.68 -3.68
CA GLU A 94 -14.67 -4.75 -4.54
C GLU A 94 -13.58 -5.72 -5.00
N HIS A 95 -12.35 -5.24 -5.24
CA HIS A 95 -11.24 -6.10 -5.69
C HIS A 95 -10.71 -7.05 -4.60
N VAL A 96 -11.06 -6.80 -3.33
CA VAL A 96 -10.73 -7.69 -2.21
C VAL A 96 -11.89 -8.67 -2.02
N ASP A 97 -11.90 -9.73 -2.83
CA ASP A 97 -12.93 -10.76 -2.83
C ASP A 97 -12.36 -12.14 -2.47
N TYR A 98 -13.23 -13.15 -2.47
CA TYR A 98 -12.82 -14.53 -2.17
C TYR A 98 -11.78 -15.07 -3.16
N ASN A 99 -11.90 -14.74 -4.45
CA ASN A 99 -11.03 -15.24 -5.50
C ASN A 99 -9.65 -14.57 -5.45
N SER A 100 -9.59 -13.26 -5.23
CA SER A 100 -8.33 -12.52 -5.13
C SER A 100 -7.55 -12.95 -3.86
N VAL A 101 -8.23 -13.12 -2.73
CA VAL A 101 -7.63 -13.68 -1.51
C VAL A 101 -7.17 -15.12 -1.73
N HIS A 102 -7.97 -15.95 -2.41
CA HIS A 102 -7.65 -17.36 -2.64
C HIS A 102 -6.48 -17.56 -3.62
N SER A 103 -6.33 -16.68 -4.61
CA SER A 103 -5.33 -16.84 -5.68
C SER A 103 -4.01 -16.11 -5.44
N CYS A 104 -3.96 -15.16 -4.51
CA CYS A 104 -2.72 -14.42 -4.22
C CYS A 104 -1.65 -15.31 -3.59
N SER A 105 -0.37 -14.96 -3.76
CA SER A 105 0.74 -15.59 -3.04
C SER A 105 1.26 -14.70 -1.90
N ILE A 106 1.17 -13.39 -2.10
CA ILE A 106 1.59 -12.32 -1.19
C ILE A 106 0.38 -11.42 -0.95
N ILE A 107 0.20 -10.94 0.28
CA ILE A 107 -0.77 -9.92 0.64
C ILE A 107 0.01 -8.69 1.09
N ILE A 108 -0.32 -7.53 0.54
CA ILE A 108 0.31 -6.25 0.84
C ILE A 108 -0.78 -5.34 1.37
N ASN A 109 -0.67 -4.89 2.61
CA ASN A 109 -1.64 -3.97 3.22
C ASN A 109 -0.89 -2.85 3.94
N PRO A 110 -0.78 -1.67 3.32
CA PRO A 110 -0.43 -0.44 4.02
C PRO A 110 -1.47 -0.12 5.09
N ILE A 111 -1.00 0.35 6.24
CA ILE A 111 -1.83 0.66 7.40
C ILE A 111 -1.50 2.09 7.81
N ILE A 112 -2.54 2.91 7.93
CA ILE A 112 -2.44 4.28 8.44
C ILE A 112 -3.13 4.33 9.78
N ASP A 113 -2.42 4.88 10.77
CA ASP A 113 -2.98 5.25 12.06
C ASP A 113 -2.53 6.67 12.40
N GLY A 114 -3.48 7.61 12.41
CA GLY A 114 -3.15 9.04 12.48
C GLY A 114 -2.33 9.48 11.27
N SER A 115 -1.11 9.98 11.51
CA SER A 115 -0.16 10.39 10.47
C SER A 115 0.94 9.36 10.20
N HIS A 116 0.87 8.18 10.80
CA HIS A 116 1.94 7.19 10.72
C HIS A 116 1.57 6.04 9.79
N TRP A 117 2.47 5.73 8.88
CA TRP A 117 2.35 4.63 7.92
C TRP A 117 3.16 3.43 8.35
N THR A 118 2.53 2.25 8.25
CA THR A 118 3.19 0.95 8.45
C THR A 118 2.77 -0.02 7.35
N LEU A 119 3.55 -1.07 7.13
CA LEU A 119 3.27 -2.07 6.11
C LEU A 119 3.11 -3.45 6.73
N LEU A 120 1.98 -4.11 6.43
CA LEU A 120 1.77 -5.52 6.73
C LEU A 120 1.90 -6.35 5.44
N VAL A 121 2.79 -7.34 5.47
CA VAL A 121 2.99 -8.27 4.36
C VAL A 121 2.70 -9.70 4.80
N GLY A 122 1.77 -10.35 4.12
CA GLY A 122 1.41 -11.75 4.34
C GLY A 122 1.99 -12.65 3.26
N TYR A 123 2.71 -13.69 3.67
CA TYR A 123 3.31 -14.66 2.78
C TYR A 123 2.61 -16.01 2.95
N ARG A 124 1.74 -16.37 2.00
CA ARG A 124 0.84 -17.53 2.16
C ARG A 124 1.60 -18.86 2.18
N ASN A 125 2.53 -19.05 1.24
CA ASN A 125 3.30 -20.28 1.13
C ASN A 125 4.20 -20.52 2.35
N GLN A 126 4.75 -19.44 2.91
CA GLN A 126 5.63 -19.47 4.08
C GLN A 126 4.86 -19.40 5.41
N LYS A 127 3.54 -19.20 5.39
CA LYS A 127 2.69 -19.05 6.57
C LYS A 127 3.25 -18.06 7.59
N LYS A 128 3.61 -16.87 7.10
CA LYS A 128 4.18 -15.80 7.92
C LYS A 128 3.62 -14.42 7.57
N TRP A 129 3.63 -13.56 8.57
CA TRP A 129 3.38 -12.13 8.51
C TRP A 129 4.66 -11.38 8.84
N GLU A 130 5.00 -10.41 8.01
CA GLU A 130 6.06 -9.46 8.24
C GLU A 130 5.45 -8.07 8.40
N PHE A 131 5.84 -7.39 9.48
CA PHE A 131 5.37 -6.06 9.80
C PHE A 131 6.54 -5.09 9.76
N TYR A 132 6.41 -4.07 8.92
CA TYR A 132 7.41 -3.04 8.72
C TYR A 132 6.89 -1.74 9.32
N ASP A 133 7.74 -1.14 10.14
CA ASP A 133 7.44 0.08 10.86
C ASP A 133 8.73 0.89 10.89
N SER A 134 8.73 2.05 10.22
CA SER A 134 9.88 2.94 10.15
C SER A 134 10.21 3.59 11.50
N VAL A 135 9.23 3.63 12.43
CA VAL A 135 9.35 4.15 13.80
C VAL A 135 8.77 3.12 14.77
N PRO A 136 9.56 2.13 15.21
CA PRO A 136 9.07 0.99 15.97
C PRO A 136 8.20 1.39 17.17
N ASN A 137 6.89 1.15 17.07
CA ASN A 137 5.94 1.40 18.15
C ASN A 137 5.06 0.16 18.39
N PRO A 138 5.05 -0.40 19.62
CA PRO A 138 4.21 -1.55 19.96
C PRO A 138 2.71 -1.38 19.69
N MET A 139 2.21 -0.15 19.66
CA MET A 139 0.80 0.15 19.39
C MET A 139 0.40 -0.25 17.96
N TYR A 140 1.20 0.09 16.95
CA TYR A 140 0.88 -0.21 15.55
C TYR A 140 0.90 -1.71 15.25
N ARG A 141 1.73 -2.47 15.98
CA ARG A 141 1.70 -3.93 15.95
C ARG A 141 0.31 -4.48 16.35
N SER A 142 -0.36 -3.88 17.34
CA SER A 142 -1.70 -4.30 17.75
C SER A 142 -2.72 -4.10 16.63
N ILE A 143 -2.61 -3.00 15.88
CA ILE A 143 -3.49 -2.70 14.74
C ILE A 143 -3.31 -3.75 13.64
N ALA A 144 -2.07 -4.10 13.29
CA ALA A 144 -1.79 -5.15 12.33
C ALA A 144 -2.41 -6.51 12.74
N MET A 145 -2.35 -6.87 14.03
CA MET A 145 -2.98 -8.10 14.53
C MET A 145 -4.52 -8.07 14.41
N LYS A 146 -5.16 -6.91 14.67
CA LYS A 146 -6.61 -6.73 14.47
C LYS A 146 -7.00 -6.85 13.00
N ILE A 147 -6.17 -6.35 12.10
CA ILE A 147 -6.35 -6.48 10.65
C ILE A 147 -6.26 -7.95 10.22
N ILE A 148 -5.25 -8.71 10.69
CA ILE A 148 -5.14 -10.15 10.40
C ILE A 148 -6.40 -10.91 10.88
N ALA A 149 -6.88 -10.61 12.09
CA ALA A 149 -8.08 -11.22 12.63
C ALA A 149 -9.33 -10.88 11.79
N SER A 150 -9.44 -9.64 11.33
CA SER A 150 -10.53 -9.17 10.47
C SER A 150 -10.48 -9.83 9.09
N LEU A 151 -9.29 -9.94 8.50
CA LEU A 151 -9.08 -10.63 7.23
C LEU A 151 -9.46 -12.11 7.34
N TYR A 152 -9.08 -12.78 8.43
CA TYR A 152 -9.48 -14.15 8.70
C TYR A 152 -10.99 -14.30 8.83
N LYS A 153 -11.63 -13.42 9.61
CA LYS A 153 -13.08 -13.45 9.84
C LYS A 153 -13.86 -13.35 8.53
N ASN A 154 -13.44 -12.44 7.63
CA ASN A 154 -14.16 -12.16 6.39
C ASN A 154 -13.88 -13.20 5.29
N TYR A 155 -12.65 -13.72 5.21
CA TYR A 155 -12.19 -14.56 4.09
C TYR A 155 -11.70 -15.95 4.53
N LYS A 156 -12.19 -16.45 5.67
CA LYS A 156 -11.79 -17.75 6.24
C LYS A 156 -11.76 -18.88 5.21
N LYS A 157 -12.78 -18.98 4.34
CA LYS A 157 -12.83 -20.07 3.34
C LYS A 157 -11.77 -19.92 2.25
N ALA A 158 -11.34 -18.70 1.90
CA ALA A 158 -10.32 -18.45 0.87
C ALA A 158 -8.95 -18.94 1.33
N PHE A 159 -8.64 -18.79 2.62
CA PHE A 159 -7.36 -19.19 3.20
C PHE A 159 -7.22 -20.70 3.41
N GLY A 160 -8.33 -21.42 3.67
CA GLY A 160 -8.32 -22.84 3.99
C GLY A 160 -7.73 -23.18 5.37
N GLU A 161 -7.14 -22.22 6.08
CA GLU A 161 -6.56 -22.40 7.41
C GLU A 161 -6.64 -21.13 8.26
N ASN A 162 -6.29 -21.22 9.54
CA ASN A 162 -6.31 -20.08 10.45
C ASN A 162 -5.03 -19.23 10.35
N ILE A 163 -5.11 -18.15 9.56
CA ILE A 163 -3.99 -17.22 9.34
C ILE A 163 -3.55 -16.45 10.60
N ASN A 164 -4.35 -16.43 11.67
CA ASN A 164 -3.92 -15.87 12.96
C ASN A 164 -2.82 -16.71 13.63
N LYS A 165 -2.64 -17.96 13.19
CA LYS A 165 -1.60 -18.87 13.68
C LYS A 165 -0.29 -18.77 12.88
N TRP A 166 -0.28 -18.03 11.79
CA TRP A 166 0.95 -17.79 11.03
C TRP A 166 1.96 -17.05 11.88
N SER A 167 3.24 -17.34 11.67
CA SER A 167 4.30 -16.67 12.42
C SER A 167 4.28 -15.16 12.14
N PHE A 168 4.47 -14.32 13.17
CA PHE A 168 4.44 -12.86 13.03
C PHE A 168 5.77 -12.25 13.46
N LYS A 169 6.39 -11.48 12.56
CA LYS A 169 7.68 -10.85 12.80
C LYS A 169 7.65 -9.36 12.46
N THR A 170 8.10 -8.53 13.41
CA THR A 170 8.42 -7.13 13.14
C THR A 170 9.83 -7.03 12.56
N ILE A 171 9.99 -6.39 11.41
CA ILE A 171 11.27 -6.29 10.70
C ILE A 171 12.06 -5.09 11.23
N LYS A 172 13.13 -5.38 12.00
CA LYS A 172 13.98 -4.36 12.65
C LYS A 172 15.09 -3.77 11.74
N LYS A 173 15.34 -4.38 10.58
CA LYS A 173 16.40 -3.99 9.63
C LYS A 173 15.86 -3.27 8.39
N ALA A 174 14.58 -2.89 8.41
CA ALA A 174 14.06 -2.01 7.38
C ALA A 174 14.78 -0.65 7.51
N PRO A 175 15.06 0.06 6.40
CA PRO A 175 15.62 1.40 6.47
C PRO A 175 14.72 2.29 7.35
N THR A 176 15.22 2.71 8.51
CA THR A 176 14.49 3.59 9.43
C THR A 176 14.43 5.00 8.86
N GLN A 177 13.35 5.72 9.13
CA GLN A 177 13.28 7.13 8.76
C GLN A 177 14.21 7.96 9.65
N THR A 178 14.83 8.98 9.07
CA THR A 178 15.63 9.98 9.80
C THR A 178 14.86 11.29 10.03
N ASN A 179 13.71 11.44 9.38
CA ASN A 179 12.76 12.54 9.54
C ASN A 179 11.40 12.00 9.99
N ASN A 180 10.43 12.87 10.22
CA ASN A 180 9.09 12.48 10.68
C ASN A 180 8.08 12.25 9.52
N THR A 181 8.48 12.47 8.28
CA THR A 181 7.59 12.54 7.12
C THR A 181 7.66 11.30 6.24
N ASP A 182 8.82 10.63 6.11
CA ASP A 182 9.05 9.59 5.09
C ASP A 182 8.43 8.19 5.40
N CYS A 183 7.56 8.07 6.40
CA CYS A 183 6.98 6.76 6.76
C CYS A 183 6.17 6.12 5.62
N ASP A 184 5.55 6.94 4.80
CA ASP A 184 4.83 6.62 3.57
C ASP A 184 5.77 6.11 2.46
N PHE A 185 6.88 6.80 2.19
CA PHE A 185 7.90 6.40 1.23
C PHE A 185 8.59 5.09 1.62
N LYS A 186 8.63 4.74 2.92
CA LYS A 186 9.11 3.43 3.38
C LYS A 186 8.05 2.32 3.26
N THR A 187 6.79 2.70 3.09
CA THR A 187 5.65 1.79 2.96
C THR A 187 5.38 1.44 1.49
N MET A 188 5.75 2.33 0.56
CA MET A 188 5.87 2.05 -0.89
C MET A 188 7.09 1.17 -1.18
#